data_AF-A0A6J5EYV5-F1
#
_entry.id   AF-A0A6J5EYV5-F1
#
_cell.length_a   1.000
_cell.length_b   1.000
_cell.length_c   1.000
_cell.angle_alpha   90.00
_cell.angle_beta   90.00
_cell.angle_gamma   90.00
#
_symmetry.space_group_name_H-M   'P 1'
#
loop_
_entity.id
_entity.type
_entity.pdbx_description
1 polymer ?
#
loop_
_entity_poly.entity_id
_entity_poly.type
_entity_poly.pdbx_seq_one_letter_code
_entity_poly.pdbx_strand_id
1 'polypeptide(L)'
;MSLMNIFKVAGSAMSAESQRLNVTASNLANADSTTGPDGQPYRAKQVVFAVDPLGGARSASGQQVGGVQVTGVIDDPTPMKTTYDPSNPAANADGYVTQPNVDPVQEMVNMISASQSYQADIETLNTAKNLMLKTLTIGT
;
A
#
# COMPACT_ATOMS: atom_id res chain seq x y z
N MET A 1 19.03 1.16 -23.10
CA MET A 1 17.55 1.17 -23.06
C MET A 1 16.97 0.25 -21.96
N SER A 2 17.47 -0.98 -21.75
CA SER A 2 16.86 -1.93 -20.78
C SER A 2 17.10 -1.62 -19.28
N LEU A 3 18.34 -1.34 -18.85
CA LEU A 3 18.63 -1.18 -17.41
C LEU A 3 17.96 0.05 -16.76
N MET A 4 17.85 1.17 -17.48
CA MET A 4 17.18 2.38 -16.96
C MET A 4 15.69 2.15 -16.69
N ASN A 5 15.06 1.18 -17.37
CA ASN A 5 13.67 0.83 -17.10
C ASN A 5 13.55 0.05 -15.77
N ILE A 6 14.54 -0.78 -15.41
CA ILE A 6 14.56 -1.48 -14.11
C ILE A 6 14.59 -0.45 -12.97
N PHE A 7 15.44 0.58 -13.08
CA PHE A 7 15.49 1.66 -12.10
C PHE A 7 14.16 2.40 -11.96
N LYS A 8 13.47 2.68 -13.07
CA LYS A 8 12.18 3.37 -13.04
C LYS A 8 11.07 2.48 -12.47
N VAL A 9 11.02 1.21 -12.83
CA VAL A 9 10.03 0.24 -12.32
C VAL A 9 10.21 0.06 -10.82
N ALA A 10 11.41 -0.30 -10.36
CA ALA A 10 11.65 -0.52 -8.94
C ALA A 10 11.52 0.78 -8.12
N GLY A 11 11.91 1.93 -8.66
CA GLY A 11 11.67 3.23 -8.01
C GLY A 11 10.18 3.55 -7.86
N SER A 12 9.38 3.28 -8.89
CA SER A 12 7.92 3.45 -8.84
C SER A 12 7.26 2.48 -7.84
N ALA A 13 7.73 1.23 -7.78
CA ALA A 13 7.26 0.21 -6.84
C ALA A 13 7.58 0.58 -5.39
N MET A 14 8.82 1.03 -5.10
CA MET A 14 9.19 1.54 -3.79
C MET A 14 8.31 2.70 -3.33
N SER A 15 8.01 3.66 -4.22
CA SER A 15 7.14 4.78 -3.90
C SER A 15 5.72 4.31 -3.59
N ALA A 16 5.21 3.36 -4.37
CA ALA A 16 3.88 2.80 -4.19
C ALA A 16 3.76 1.99 -2.88
N GLU A 17 4.74 1.14 -2.56
CA GLU A 17 4.77 0.39 -1.30
C GLU A 17 4.97 1.29 -0.09
N SER A 18 5.75 2.39 -0.21
CA SER A 18 5.86 3.40 0.84
C SER A 18 4.50 4.06 1.14
N GLN A 19 3.70 4.36 0.12
CA GLN A 19 2.34 4.88 0.32
C GLN A 19 1.43 3.84 0.98
N ARG A 20 1.51 2.56 0.56
CA ARG A 20 0.76 1.47 1.20
C ARG A 20 1.14 1.28 2.66
N LEU A 21 2.43 1.39 3.01
CA LEU A 21 2.89 1.37 4.40
C LEU A 21 2.30 2.52 5.21
N ASN A 22 2.29 3.74 4.67
CA ASN A 22 1.72 4.91 5.35
C ASN A 22 0.21 4.73 5.60
N VAL A 23 -0.53 4.24 4.61
CA VAL A 23 -1.98 3.99 4.73
C VAL A 23 -2.26 2.88 5.74
N THR A 24 -1.50 1.78 5.68
CA THR A 24 -1.63 0.65 6.61
C THR A 24 -1.33 1.09 8.05
N ALA A 25 -0.28 1.89 8.25
CA ALA A 25 0.06 2.44 9.55
C ALA A 25 -1.03 3.38 10.08
N SER A 26 -1.63 4.19 9.20
CA SER A 26 -2.76 5.05 9.56
C SER A 26 -3.99 4.24 9.95
N ASN A 27 -4.30 3.15 9.24
CA ASN A 27 -5.40 2.25 9.60
C ASN A 27 -5.17 1.63 10.97
N LEU A 28 -3.98 1.08 11.22
CA LEU A 28 -3.64 0.45 12.49
C LEU A 28 -3.71 1.45 13.66
N ALA A 29 -3.22 2.68 13.46
CA ALA A 29 -3.29 3.73 14.47
C ALA A 29 -4.73 4.15 14.82
N ASN A 30 -5.66 4.02 13.87
CA ASN A 30 -7.06 4.37 14.06
C ASN A 30 -7.97 3.15 14.25
N ALA A 31 -7.42 1.96 14.45
CA ALA A 31 -8.21 0.72 14.55
C ALA A 31 -9.17 0.73 15.74
N ASP A 32 -8.77 1.37 16.85
CA ASP A 32 -9.59 1.52 18.06
C ASP A 32 -10.32 2.88 18.13
N SER A 33 -10.22 3.70 17.07
CA SER A 33 -10.80 5.04 17.04
C SER A 33 -12.30 5.00 16.74
N THR A 34 -13.11 4.97 17.79
CA THR A 34 -14.57 4.97 17.72
C THR A 34 -15.18 6.35 17.48
N THR A 35 -14.38 7.43 17.52
CA THR A 35 -14.83 8.80 17.30
C THR A 35 -13.86 9.56 16.39
N GLY A 36 -14.25 9.77 15.14
CA GLY A 36 -13.55 10.64 14.21
C GLY A 36 -13.89 12.13 14.41
N PRO A 37 -13.20 13.05 13.70
CA PRO A 37 -13.48 14.49 13.73
C PRO A 37 -14.91 14.86 13.30
N ASP A 38 -15.55 13.98 12.54
CA ASP A 38 -16.91 14.05 12.03
C ASP A 38 -17.94 13.29 12.91
N GLY A 39 -17.48 12.73 14.04
CA GLY A 39 -18.30 11.92 14.94
C GLY A 39 -18.60 10.52 14.43
N GLN A 40 -18.00 10.10 13.31
CA GLN A 40 -18.14 8.75 12.76
C GLN A 40 -16.88 7.92 13.03
N PRO A 41 -16.99 6.58 13.14
CA PRO A 41 -15.82 5.72 13.30
C PRO A 41 -14.92 5.76 12.07
N TYR A 42 -13.62 5.56 12.29
CA TYR A 42 -12.65 5.52 11.20
C TYR A 42 -12.97 4.42 10.17
N ARG A 43 -12.86 4.75 8.88
CA ARG A 43 -12.93 3.76 7.78
C ARG A 43 -11.54 3.40 7.32
N ALA A 44 -11.25 2.10 7.28
CA ALA A 44 -10.03 1.56 6.70
C ALA A 44 -9.85 2.07 5.27
N LYS A 45 -8.61 2.42 4.94
CA LYS A 45 -8.23 2.95 3.63
C LYS A 45 -7.39 1.95 2.88
N GLN A 46 -7.58 1.84 1.58
CA GLN A 46 -6.83 0.92 0.71
C GLN A 46 -6.18 1.69 -0.44
N VAL A 47 -4.96 1.31 -0.77
CA VAL A 47 -4.21 1.88 -1.90
C VAL A 47 -4.55 1.11 -3.16
N VAL A 48 -4.92 1.83 -4.23
CA VAL A 48 -5.21 1.22 -5.54
C VAL A 48 -4.04 1.43 -6.49
N PHE A 49 -3.41 0.34 -6.88
CA PHE A 49 -2.32 0.33 -7.84
C PHE A 49 -2.83 0.26 -9.28
N ALA A 50 -2.19 0.98 -10.19
CA ALA A 50 -2.31 0.77 -11.62
C ALA A 50 -0.94 0.66 -12.26
N VAL A 51 -0.89 -0.06 -13.39
CA VAL A 51 0.32 -0.14 -14.21
C VAL A 51 0.57 1.23 -14.83
N ASP A 52 1.80 1.72 -14.70
CA ASP A 52 2.31 2.85 -15.47
C ASP A 52 3.16 2.29 -16.64
N PRO A 53 2.62 2.27 -17.88
CA PRO A 53 3.31 1.74 -19.04
C PRO A 53 4.49 2.62 -19.44
N LEU A 54 5.67 2.29 -18.92
CA LEU A 54 6.92 2.94 -19.28
C LEU A 54 7.24 2.77 -20.78
N GLY A 55 6.93 3.80 -21.56
CA GLY A 55 7.26 3.88 -22.99
C GLY A 55 6.48 2.90 -23.88
N GLY A 56 5.32 2.41 -23.44
CA GLY A 56 4.48 1.50 -24.23
C GLY A 56 4.98 0.06 -24.30
N ALA A 57 5.88 -0.35 -23.40
CA ALA A 57 6.34 -1.73 -23.31
C ALA A 57 5.15 -2.67 -23.07
N ARG A 58 5.07 -3.72 -23.91
CA ARG A 58 4.07 -4.77 -23.81
C ARG A 58 4.76 -6.11 -23.64
N SER A 59 4.19 -6.96 -22.80
CA SER A 59 4.51 -8.37 -22.69
C SER A 59 4.32 -9.05 -24.06
N ALA A 60 4.91 -10.23 -24.25
CA ALA A 60 4.63 -11.09 -25.39
C ALA A 60 3.13 -11.43 -25.53
N SER A 61 2.36 -11.34 -24.44
CA SER A 61 0.90 -11.49 -24.37
C SER A 61 0.13 -10.20 -24.70
N GLY A 62 0.79 -9.10 -25.04
CA GLY A 62 0.17 -7.80 -25.31
C GLY A 62 -0.21 -6.98 -24.07
N GLN A 63 0.00 -7.51 -22.87
CA GLN A 63 -0.26 -6.79 -21.61
C GLN A 63 0.75 -5.65 -21.42
N GLN A 64 0.30 -4.51 -20.93
CA GLN A 64 1.19 -3.40 -20.61
C GLN A 64 2.13 -3.83 -19.47
N VAL A 65 3.44 -3.70 -19.70
CA VAL A 65 4.48 -4.00 -18.71
C VAL A 65 5.18 -2.69 -18.39
N GLY A 66 5.36 -2.41 -17.11
CA GLY A 66 5.91 -1.14 -16.70
C GLY A 66 6.00 -1.03 -15.19
N GLY A 67 6.10 0.22 -14.75
CA GLY A 67 6.12 0.58 -13.35
C GLY A 67 4.72 0.48 -12.75
N VAL A 68 4.62 0.90 -11.50
CA VAL A 68 3.36 0.99 -10.79
C VAL A 68 3.16 2.41 -10.31
N GLN A 69 1.92 2.87 -10.39
CA GLN A 69 1.49 4.15 -9.83
C GLN A 69 0.32 3.92 -8.90
N VAL A 70 0.25 4.74 -7.86
CA VAL A 70 -0.91 4.79 -6.98
C VAL A 70 -1.96 5.70 -7.63
N THR A 71 -3.09 5.12 -8.01
CA THR A 71 -4.21 5.84 -8.61
C THR A 71 -5.05 6.60 -7.58
N GLY A 72 -5.03 6.14 -6.34
CA GLY A 72 -5.73 6.77 -5.24
C GLY A 72 -5.78 5.89 -4.01
N VAL A 73 -6.30 6.48 -2.94
CA VAL A 73 -6.63 5.81 -1.69
C VAL A 73 -8.15 5.80 -1.58
N ILE A 74 -8.74 4.61 -1.57
CA ILE A 74 -10.19 4.43 -1.46
C ILE A 74 -10.56 3.95 -0.05
N ASP A 75 -11.78 4.23 0.38
CA ASP A 75 -12.30 3.65 1.61
C ASP A 75 -12.69 2.19 1.37
N ASP A 76 -12.45 1.35 2.37
CA ASP A 76 -12.81 -0.06 2.34
C ASP A 76 -14.34 -0.21 2.34
N PRO A 77 -14.92 -0.93 1.35
CA PRO A 77 -16.37 -1.11 1.24
C PRO A 77 -16.96 -2.01 2.33
N THR A 78 -16.13 -2.68 3.14
CA THR A 78 -16.56 -3.58 4.21
C THR A 78 -17.41 -2.81 5.24
N PRO A 79 -18.57 -3.35 5.65
CA PRO A 79 -19.42 -2.71 6.64
C PRO A 79 -18.70 -2.54 7.98
N MET A 80 -19.02 -1.45 8.67
CA MET A 80 -18.53 -1.20 10.03
C MET A 80 -19.09 -2.24 11.00
N LYS A 81 -18.31 -2.56 12.04
CA LYS A 81 -18.73 -3.52 13.06
C LYS A 81 -19.57 -2.79 14.12
N THR A 82 -20.76 -3.29 14.42
CA THR A 82 -21.58 -2.77 15.52
C THR A 82 -21.57 -3.76 16.67
N THR A 83 -21.12 -3.32 17.84
CA THR A 83 -21.05 -4.14 19.05
C THR A 83 -21.98 -3.56 20.11
N TYR A 84 -22.75 -4.42 20.77
CA TYR A 84 -23.58 -3.99 21.89
C TYR A 84 -22.71 -3.79 23.13
N ASP A 85 -22.59 -2.54 23.57
CA ASP A 85 -21.86 -2.15 24.77
C ASP A 85 -22.54 -0.91 25.39
N PRO A 86 -23.59 -1.10 26.20
CA PRO A 86 -24.37 -0.01 26.78
C PRO A 86 -23.61 0.79 27.86
N SER A 87 -22.45 0.29 28.31
CA SER A 87 -21.61 1.01 29.28
C SER A 87 -20.64 1.99 28.60
N ASN A 88 -20.56 1.97 27.27
CA ASN A 88 -19.64 2.79 26.51
C ASN A 88 -20.15 4.23 26.33
N PRO A 89 -19.33 5.27 26.58
CA PRO A 89 -19.71 6.66 26.30
C PRO A 89 -20.04 6.93 24.83
N ALA A 90 -19.52 6.13 23.91
CA ALA A 90 -19.77 6.24 22.47
C ALA A 90 -20.96 5.38 21.99
N ALA A 91 -21.74 4.78 22.90
CA ALA A 91 -22.92 4.01 22.56
C ALA A 91 -24.07 4.92 22.10
N ASN A 92 -24.83 4.45 21.10
CA ASN A 92 -26.06 5.10 20.68
C ASN A 92 -27.18 4.92 21.73
N ALA A 93 -28.36 5.51 21.48
CA ALA A 93 -29.51 5.42 22.38
C ALA A 93 -29.99 3.98 22.67
N ASP A 94 -29.64 3.02 21.79
CA ASP A 94 -29.98 1.60 21.89
C ASP A 94 -28.85 0.77 22.53
N GLY A 95 -27.74 1.38 22.96
CA GLY A 95 -26.60 0.70 23.61
C GLY A 95 -25.58 0.07 22.66
N TYR A 96 -25.62 0.41 21.36
CA TYR A 96 -24.68 -0.09 20.35
C TYR A 96 -23.56 0.92 20.06
N VAL A 97 -22.35 0.41 19.95
CA VAL A 97 -21.15 1.15 19.55
C VAL A 97 -20.78 0.73 18.12
N THR A 98 -20.62 1.71 17.24
CA THR A 98 -20.07 1.46 15.90
C THR A 98 -18.55 1.55 15.98
N GLN A 99 -17.87 0.48 15.58
CA GLN A 99 -16.42 0.39 15.55
C GLN A 99 -15.90 0.51 14.12
N PRO A 100 -14.66 0.97 13.94
CA PRO A 100 -13.97 0.93 12.66
C PRO A 100 -14.05 -0.45 11.98
N ASN A 101 -14.08 -0.46 10.65
CA ASN A 101 -13.97 -1.70 9.87
C ASN A 101 -12.51 -2.17 9.72
N VAL A 102 -11.58 -1.63 10.51
CA VAL A 102 -10.16 -2.01 10.49
C VAL A 102 -9.98 -3.35 11.20
N ASP A 103 -9.25 -4.27 10.57
CA ASP A 103 -8.77 -5.48 11.22
C ASP A 103 -7.26 -5.37 11.49
N PRO A 104 -6.83 -5.20 12.76
CA PRO A 104 -5.42 -5.07 13.10
C PRO A 104 -4.55 -6.22 12.59
N VAL A 105 -5.08 -7.45 12.56
CA VAL A 105 -4.33 -8.63 12.11
C VAL A 105 -4.08 -8.53 10.61
N GLN A 106 -5.12 -8.19 9.84
CA GLN A 106 -4.99 -7.99 8.41
C GLN A 106 -4.04 -6.84 8.08
N GLU A 107 -4.12 -5.73 8.83
CA GLU A 107 -3.25 -4.58 8.60
C GLU A 107 -1.78 -4.85 8.99
N MET A 108 -1.53 -5.61 10.05
CA MET A 108 -0.16 -6.05 10.36
C MET A 108 0.41 -6.95 9.26
N VAL A 109 -0.40 -7.86 8.70
CA VAL A 109 0.01 -8.68 7.56
C VAL A 109 0.28 -7.81 6.32
N ASN A 110 -0.58 -6.83 6.03
CA ASN A 110 -0.38 -5.87 4.95
C ASN A 110 0.93 -5.08 5.13
N MET A 111 1.22 -4.65 6.35
CA MET A 111 2.43 -3.89 6.68
C MET A 111 3.69 -4.74 6.46
N ILE A 112 3.67 -6.00 6.92
CA ILE A 112 4.77 -6.94 6.71
C ILE A 112 4.96 -7.20 5.21
N SER A 113 3.88 -7.46 4.48
CA SER A 113 3.92 -7.69 3.03
C SER A 113 4.49 -6.48 2.28
N ALA A 114 4.00 -5.27 2.57
CA ALA A 114 4.48 -4.05 1.93
C ALA A 114 5.96 -3.76 2.27
N SER A 115 6.37 -4.01 3.52
CA SER A 115 7.78 -3.87 3.93
C SER A 115 8.69 -4.84 3.20
N GLN A 116 8.28 -6.11 3.04
CA GLN A 116 9.05 -7.09 2.28
C GLN A 116 9.13 -6.74 0.79
N SER A 117 8.03 -6.29 0.17
CA SER A 117 8.04 -5.80 -1.22
C SER A 117 9.03 -4.64 -1.39
N TYR A 118 8.96 -3.64 -0.50
CA TYR A 118 9.88 -2.49 -0.53
C TYR A 118 11.35 -2.90 -0.40
N GLN A 119 11.66 -3.88 0.45
CA GLN A 119 13.01 -4.44 0.59
C GLN A 119 13.46 -5.17 -0.68
N ALA A 120 12.58 -5.98 -1.28
CA ALA A 120 12.85 -6.70 -2.52
C ALA A 120 13.12 -5.74 -3.70
N ASP A 121 12.40 -4.61 -3.77
CA ASP A 121 12.64 -3.58 -4.77
C ASP A 121 14.00 -2.90 -4.60
N ILE A 122 14.41 -2.62 -3.36
CA ILE A 122 15.76 -2.09 -3.05
C ILE A 122 16.85 -3.08 -3.48
N GLU A 123 16.67 -4.37 -3.20
CA GLU A 123 17.62 -5.41 -3.60
C GLU A 123 17.72 -5.50 -5.13
N THR A 124 16.59 -5.40 -5.83
CA THR A 124 16.54 -5.37 -7.29
C THR A 124 17.30 -4.17 -7.85
N LEU A 125 17.14 -2.99 -7.27
CA LEU A 125 17.88 -1.77 -7.64
C LEU A 125 19.39 -1.94 -7.41
N ASN A 126 19.79 -2.47 -6.27
CA ASN A 126 21.21 -2.71 -5.95
C ASN A 126 21.84 -3.72 -6.92
N THR A 127 21.10 -4.78 -7.27
CA THR A 127 21.54 -5.76 -8.28
C THR A 127 21.71 -5.10 -9.64
N ALA A 128 20.74 -4.31 -10.10
CA ALA A 128 20.84 -3.57 -11.35
C ALA A 128 22.02 -2.60 -11.37
N LYS A 129 22.25 -1.88 -10.27
CA LYS A 129 23.41 -0.98 -10.09
C LYS A 129 24.74 -1.73 -10.20
N ASN A 130 24.86 -2.88 -9.55
CA ASN A 130 26.08 -3.69 -9.60
C ASN A 130 26.36 -4.21 -11.02
N LEU A 131 25.34 -4.66 -11.74
CA LEU A 131 25.48 -5.08 -13.14
C LEU A 131 25.93 -3.93 -14.05
N MET A 132 25.38 -2.73 -13.85
CA MET A 132 25.77 -1.54 -14.60
C MET A 132 27.25 -1.16 -14.37
N LEU A 133 27.70 -1.16 -13.12
CA LEU A 133 29.09 -0.86 -12.77
C LEU A 133 30.05 -1.89 -13.38
N LYS A 134 29.74 -3.20 -13.27
CA LYS A 134 30.55 -4.26 -13.89
C LYS A 134 30.63 -4.13 -15.41
N THR A 135 29.52 -3.75 -16.06
CA THR A 135 29.50 -3.53 -17.51
C THR A 135 30.41 -2.36 -17.90
N LEU A 136 30.40 -1.27 -17.12
CA LEU A 136 31.27 -0.12 -17.37
C LEU A 136 32.75 -0.49 -17.25
N THR A 137 33.12 -1.33 -16.27
CA THR A 137 34.51 -1.80 -16.09
C THR A 137 35.01 -2.79 -17.14
N ILE A 138 34.11 -3.43 -17.91
CA ILE A 138 34.49 -4.30 -19.03
C ILE A 138 34.73 -3.49 -20.32
N GLY A 139 34.13 -2.31 -20.42
CA GLY A 139 34.25 -1.41 -21.58
C GLY A 139 35.48 -0.51 -21.57
N THR A 140 36.33 -0.59 -20.53
CA THR A 140 37.61 0.12 -20.37
C THR A 140 38.71 -0.90 -20.14
#